data_AF-A0A257ATU3-F1
#
_entry.id   AF-A0A257ATU3-F1
#
_cell.length_a   1.000
_cell.length_b   1.000
_cell.length_c   1.000
_cell.angle_alpha   90.00
_cell.angle_beta   90.00
_cell.angle_gamma   90.00
#
_symmetry.space_group_name_H-M   'P 1'
#
loop_
_entity.id
_entity.type
_entity.pdbx_description
1 polymer ?
#
loop_
_entity_poly.entity_id
_entity_poly.type
_entity_poly.pdbx_seq_one_letter_code
_entity_poly.pdbx_strand_id
1 'polypeptide(L)' 'MTPQPVTTFIKHHFRHFNAAALVEAAEAYRRHLAAGGHILMTLAGAMSTAELGLSLAEMIRQNKVHAISCTGA' A
#
# COMPACT_ATOMS: atom_id res chain seq x y z
N MET A 1 -18.91 -11.44 3.36
CA MET A 1 -17.58 -10.79 3.31
C MET A 1 -16.69 -11.50 4.31
N THR A 2 -15.60 -12.11 3.86
CA THR A 2 -14.62 -12.74 4.76
C THR A 2 -14.06 -11.68 5.71
N PRO A 3 -13.98 -11.92 7.02
CA PRO A 3 -13.34 -10.98 7.94
C PRO A 3 -11.91 -10.71 7.47
N GLN A 4 -11.53 -9.44 7.31
CA GLN A 4 -10.19 -9.03 6.93
C GLN A 4 -9.37 -8.86 8.22
N PRO A 5 -8.61 -9.88 8.67
CA PRO A 5 -8.09 -9.91 10.03
C PRO A 5 -7.07 -8.79 10.26
N VAL A 6 -6.24 -8.52 9.23
CA VAL A 6 -5.25 -7.42 9.25
C VAL A 6 -5.93 -6.05 9.30
N THR A 7 -6.97 -5.83 8.51
CA THR A 7 -7.69 -4.54 8.50
C THR A 7 -8.35 -4.26 9.84
N THR A 8 -9.00 -5.25 10.44
CA THR A 8 -9.61 -5.11 11.76
C THR A 8 -8.56 -4.85 12.84
N PHE A 9 -7.45 -5.59 12.81
CA PHE A 9 -6.33 -5.41 13.73
C PHE A 9 -5.78 -3.97 13.66
N ILE A 10 -5.43 -3.51 12.46
CA ILE A 10 -4.86 -2.17 12.25
C ILE A 10 -5.85 -1.09 12.72
N LYS A 11 -7.13 -1.17 12.33
CA LYS A 11 -8.14 -0.18 12.77
C LYS A 11 -8.37 -0.16 14.28
N HIS A 12 -8.23 -1.31 14.95
CA HIS A 12 -8.38 -1.38 16.39
C HIS A 12 -7.17 -0.81 17.13
N HIS A 13 -5.95 -1.15 16.71
CA HIS A 13 -4.74 -0.84 17.46
C HIS A 13 -4.04 0.46 17.02
N PHE A 14 -4.11 0.86 15.75
CA PHE A 14 -3.24 1.90 15.17
C PHE A 14 -3.94 3.25 15.11
N ARG A 15 -4.33 3.80 16.27
CA ARG A 15 -5.21 4.98 16.35
C ARG A 15 -4.49 6.32 16.57
N HIS A 16 -3.23 6.32 16.96
CA HIS A 16 -2.52 7.54 17.37
C HIS A 16 -1.13 7.62 16.76
N PHE A 17 -0.59 8.84 16.68
CA PHE A 17 0.76 9.13 16.18
C PHE A 17 1.00 8.55 14.77
N ASN A 18 2.20 8.03 14.53
CA ASN A 18 2.58 7.43 13.25
C ASN A 18 1.72 6.21 12.87
N ALA A 19 1.12 5.53 13.85
CA ALA A 19 0.25 4.39 13.57
C ALA A 19 -1.05 4.83 12.89
N ALA A 20 -1.62 5.98 13.28
CA ALA A 20 -2.81 6.53 12.65
C ALA A 20 -2.57 6.85 11.16
N ALA A 21 -1.39 7.36 10.83
CA ALA A 21 -1.00 7.69 9.46
C ALA A 21 -1.04 6.46 8.53
N LEU A 22 -0.73 5.25 9.03
CA LEU A 22 -0.86 4.01 8.26
C LEU A 22 -2.32 3.76 7.85
N VAL A 23 -3.25 3.91 8.80
CA VAL A 23 -4.69 3.69 8.57
C VAL A 23 -5.22 4.69 7.56
N GLU A 24 -4.88 5.97 7.75
CA GLU A 24 -5.28 7.05 6.86
C GLU A 24 -4.75 6.86 5.44
N ALA A 25 -3.46 6.50 5.30
CA ALA A 25 -2.85 6.23 4.00
C ALA A 25 -3.52 5.04 3.29
N ALA A 26 -3.79 3.95 4.01
CA ALA A 26 -4.45 2.78 3.44
C ALA A 26 -5.88 3.08 2.95
N GLU A 27 -6.66 3.84 3.73
CA GLU A 27 -8.02 4.22 3.32
C GLU A 27 -8.01 5.26 2.20
N ALA A 28 -7.08 6.22 2.21
CA ALA A 28 -6.90 7.19 1.13
C ALA A 28 -6.55 6.50 -0.20
N TYR A 29 -5.63 5.54 -0.17
CA TYR A 29 -5.25 4.74 -1.34
C TYR A 29 -6.45 3.99 -1.92
N ARG A 30 -7.26 3.34 -1.07
CA ARG A 30 -8.48 2.65 -1.49
C ARG A 30 -9.50 3.59 -2.13
N ARG A 31 -9.74 4.75 -1.51
CA ARG A 31 -10.66 5.76 -2.06
C ARG A 31 -10.19 6.29 -3.41
N HIS A 32 -8.90 6.57 -3.56
CA HIS A 32 -8.32 7.03 -4.83
C HIS A 32 -8.53 6.01 -5.96
N LEU A 33 -8.23 4.73 -5.71
CA LEU A 33 -8.47 3.67 -6.69
C LEU A 33 -9.97 3.49 -7.00
N ALA A 34 -10.83 3.53 -5.98
CA ALA A 34 -12.28 3.42 -6.19
C ALA A 34 -12.85 4.58 -7.01
N ALA A 35 -12.21 5.75 -6.97
CA ALA A 35 -12.54 6.91 -7.81
C ALA A 35 -11.96 6.81 -9.24
N GLY A 36 -11.32 5.69 -9.62
CA GLY A 36 -10.69 5.51 -10.92
C GLY A 36 -9.31 6.16 -11.05
N GLY A 37 -8.72 6.60 -9.93
CA GLY A 37 -7.40 7.23 -9.92
C GLY A 37 -6.27 6.22 -10.17
N HIS A 38 -5.19 6.69 -10.82
CA HIS A 38 -3.98 5.90 -11.02
C HIS A 38 -2.95 6.15 -9.91
N ILE A 39 -2.17 5.11 -9.60
CA ILE A 39 -1.12 5.14 -8.56
C ILE A 39 0.25 5.10 -9.23
N LEU A 40 1.03 6.16 -9.02
CA LEU A 40 2.48 6.17 -9.20
C LEU A 40 3.14 5.91 -7.84
N MET A 41 4.05 4.94 -7.79
CA MET A 41 4.80 4.61 -6.58
C MET A 41 6.29 4.92 -6.77
N THR A 42 6.87 5.66 -5.83
CA THR A 42 8.31 5.94 -5.81
C THR A 42 9.01 5.04 -4.80
N LEU A 43 10.04 4.30 -5.21
CA LEU A 43 10.73 3.32 -4.36
C LEU A 43 12.24 3.56 -4.33
N ALA A 44 12.82 3.56 -3.13
CA ALA A 44 14.27 3.58 -2.96
C ALA A 44 14.85 2.15 -3.06
N GLY A 45 16.11 2.02 -3.45
CA GLY A 45 16.78 0.73 -3.67
C GLY A 45 16.75 -0.21 -2.47
N ALA A 46 16.84 0.30 -1.23
CA ALA A 46 16.76 -0.54 -0.03
C ALA A 46 15.45 -1.35 0.08
N MET A 47 14.38 -0.92 -0.60
CA MET A 47 13.11 -1.62 -0.61
C MET A 47 13.13 -2.90 -1.47
N SER A 48 14.07 -3.03 -2.44
CA SER A 48 14.26 -4.27 -3.20
C SER A 48 14.87 -5.37 -2.32
N THR A 49 15.85 -5.01 -1.48
CA THR A 49 16.43 -5.90 -0.47
C THR A 49 15.42 -6.32 0.60
N ALA A 50 14.48 -5.44 0.95
CA ALA A 50 13.37 -5.76 1.85
C ALA A 50 12.27 -6.62 1.18
N GLU A 51 12.49 -7.08 -0.05
CA GLU A 51 11.58 -7.95 -0.81
C GLU A 51 10.16 -7.39 -1.00
N LEU A 52 10.00 -6.05 -0.98
CA LEU A 52 8.69 -5.44 -1.20
C LEU A 52 8.12 -5.76 -2.59
N GLY A 53 8.98 -6.10 -3.55
CA GLY A 53 8.58 -6.58 -4.87
C GLY A 53 7.60 -7.76 -4.82
N LEU A 54 7.70 -8.66 -3.82
CA LEU A 54 6.78 -9.79 -3.69
C LEU A 54 5.34 -9.34 -3.40
N SER A 55 5.19 -8.35 -2.50
CA SER A 55 3.89 -7.77 -2.17
C SER A 55 3.36 -6.90 -3.31
N LEU A 56 4.24 -6.12 -3.94
CA LEU A 56 3.87 -5.23 -5.05
C LEU A 56 3.49 -5.99 -6.32
N ALA A 57 4.11 -7.15 -6.59
CA ALA A 57 3.81 -7.94 -7.77
C ALA A 57 2.32 -8.30 -7.86
N GLU A 58 1.69 -8.63 -6.73
CA GLU A 58 0.24 -8.88 -6.71
C GLU A 58 -0.58 -7.60 -6.91
N MET A 59 -0.15 -6.50 -6.29
CA MET A 59 -0.81 -5.21 -6.46
C MET A 59 -0.74 -4.71 -7.92
N ILE A 60 0.36 -4.94 -8.62
CA ILE A 60 0.52 -4.63 -10.04
C ILE A 60 -0.42 -5.51 -10.88
N ARG A 61 -0.42 -6.83 -10.66
CA ARG A 61 -1.33 -7.76 -11.38
C ARG A 61 -2.80 -7.42 -11.19
N GLN A 62 -3.17 -6.89 -10.02
CA GLN A 62 -4.53 -6.45 -9.73
C GLN A 62 -4.83 -5.00 -10.16
N ASN A 63 -3.96 -4.35 -10.96
CA ASN A 63 -4.09 -2.97 -11.40
C ASN A 63 -4.25 -1.94 -10.25
N LYS A 64 -3.59 -2.19 -9.12
CA LYS A 64 -3.58 -1.28 -7.98
C LYS A 64 -2.36 -0.35 -8.02
N VAL A 65 -1.28 -0.74 -8.68
CA VAL A 65 -0.11 0.11 -8.97
C VAL A 65 0.04 0.23 -10.49
N HIS A 66 0.15 1.45 -10.99
CA HIS A 66 0.09 1.74 -12.43
C HIS A 66 1.44 2.18 -12.99
N ALA A 67 2.27 2.81 -12.16
CA ALA A 67 3.63 3.19 -12.51
C ALA A 67 4.54 3.08 -11.29
N ILE A 68 5.81 2.76 -11.53
CA ILE A 68 6.86 2.74 -10.50
C ILE A 68 8.03 3.58 -10.99
N SER A 69 8.50 4.47 -10.12
CA SER A 69 9.77 5.18 -10.29
C SER A 69 10.72 4.71 -9.21
N CYS A 70 11.82 4.06 -9.60
CA CYS A 70 12.78 3.49 -8.66
C CYS A 70 14.22 3.78 -9.07
N THR A 71 15.13 3.56 -8.12
CA THR A 71 16.58 3.50 -8.41
C THR A 71 16.92 2.21 -9.18
N GLY A 72 18.17 2.07 -9.65
CA GLY A 72 18.60 0.89 -10.42
C GLY A 72 18.94 -0.37 -9.61
N ALA A 73 18.91 -0.31 -8.27
CA ALA A 73 19.12 -1.43 -7.35
C ALA A 73 17.83 -2.23 -7.11
#